data_AF-A0A1V5MG54-F1
#
_entry.id   AF-A0A1V5MG54-F1
#
_cell.length_a   1.000
_cell.length_b   1.000
_cell.length_c   1.000
_cell.angle_alpha   90.00
_cell.angle_beta   90.00
_cell.angle_gamma   90.00
#
_symmetry.space_group_name_H-M   'P 1'
#
loop_
_entity.id
_entity.type
_entity.pdbx_description
1 polymer ?
#
loop_
_entity_poly.entity_id
_entity_poly.type
_entity_poly.pdbx_seq_one_letter_code
_entity_poly.pdbx_strand_id
1 'polypeptide(L)'
;MKTISVKQVATALDITPRAVIYRLEKNQLRGTQSPNAFGKQEWRVYPTKEIVEGLKRNSGTVEQARKEAIDTSEFDFSPEDIEIVEASAIHEGSTETSSERNQDGSTEATEELTSAYREPPDWQTMARETAKSMAEELVRPLGEIIKQQQEQLAEQQEQLIQRDLLIEDKNRQLKLLPDFQKEAEQTRKQAESKELEAIALAKQIEAMKELEHETALEVQRLMRLEKETLPNLEKHLEQERLDKERALAEAKSQIADIELSKKHAEEARAELEKSLLLEIARLKEDKEEQSKAVQDKFLVLTEKLEKLDKPWWKKMLGG
;
A
#
# COMPACT_ATOMS: atom_id res chain seq x y z
N MET A 1 12.22 -17.09 -9.18
CA MET A 1 11.41 -16.43 -10.22
C MET A 1 9.93 -16.63 -9.90
N LYS A 2 9.11 -15.58 -9.98
CA LYS A 2 7.68 -15.64 -9.64
C LYS A 2 6.92 -16.32 -10.78
N THR A 3 6.34 -17.48 -10.54
CA THR A 3 5.52 -18.21 -11.53
C THR A 3 4.07 -17.76 -11.48
N ILE A 4 3.40 -17.75 -12.63
CA ILE A 4 2.02 -17.26 -12.81
C ILE A 4 1.08 -18.45 -13.03
N SER A 5 -0.18 -18.33 -12.58
CA SER A 5 -1.21 -19.38 -12.81
C SER A 5 -1.68 -19.42 -14.27
N VAL A 6 -2.14 -20.58 -14.75
CA VAL A 6 -2.72 -20.72 -16.10
C VAL A 6 -3.86 -19.72 -16.34
N LYS A 7 -4.69 -19.46 -15.33
CA LYS A 7 -5.82 -18.51 -15.44
C LYS A 7 -5.34 -17.08 -15.71
N GLN A 8 -4.31 -16.63 -15.01
CA GLN A 8 -3.74 -15.30 -15.22
C GLN A 8 -3.05 -15.16 -16.58
N VAL A 9 -2.38 -16.22 -17.04
CA VAL A 9 -1.77 -16.25 -18.39
C VAL A 9 -2.84 -16.24 -19.49
N ALA A 10 -3.93 -16.98 -19.30
CA ALA A 10 -5.07 -17.00 -20.19
C ALA A 10 -5.67 -15.60 -20.35
N THR A 11 -5.86 -14.89 -19.23
CA THR A 11 -6.29 -13.49 -19.23
C THR A 11 -5.26 -12.57 -19.90
N ALA A 12 -3.96 -12.72 -19.64
CA ALA A 12 -2.93 -11.84 -20.21
C ALA A 12 -2.78 -11.97 -21.73
N LEU A 13 -3.06 -13.16 -22.29
CA LEU A 13 -2.89 -13.43 -23.73
C LEU A 13 -4.22 -13.43 -24.51
N ASP A 14 -5.35 -13.17 -23.84
CA ASP A 14 -6.71 -13.29 -24.37
C ASP A 14 -7.00 -14.67 -25.01
N ILE A 15 -6.56 -15.74 -24.35
CA ILE A 15 -6.74 -17.13 -24.82
C ILE A 15 -7.41 -17.96 -23.72
N THR A 16 -8.12 -19.02 -24.11
CA THR A 16 -8.70 -19.97 -23.15
C THR A 16 -7.62 -20.71 -22.32
N PRO A 17 -7.90 -21.04 -21.04
CA PRO A 17 -6.99 -21.81 -20.19
C PRO A 17 -6.52 -23.13 -20.81
N ARG A 18 -7.40 -23.79 -21.58
CA ARG A 18 -7.09 -25.05 -22.28
C ARG A 18 -6.03 -24.86 -23.37
N ALA A 19 -6.08 -23.74 -24.10
CA ALA A 19 -5.09 -23.44 -25.11
C ALA A 19 -3.73 -23.06 -24.50
N VAL A 20 -3.69 -22.46 -23.31
CA VAL A 20 -2.43 -22.24 -22.56
C VAL A 20 -1.78 -23.57 -22.19
N ILE A 21 -2.55 -24.55 -21.72
CA ILE A 21 -2.06 -25.90 -21.42
C ILE A 21 -1.52 -26.56 -22.70
N TYR A 22 -2.23 -26.45 -23.82
CA TYR A 22 -1.77 -26.98 -25.10
C TYR A 22 -0.44 -26.35 -25.59
N ARG A 23 -0.23 -25.05 -25.33
CA ARG A 23 1.04 -24.36 -25.63
C ARG A 23 2.18 -24.79 -24.70
N LEU A 24 1.89 -25.14 -23.45
CA LEU A 24 2.86 -25.74 -22.54
C LEU A 24 3.27 -27.15 -23.01
N GLU A 25 2.31 -27.98 -23.42
CA GLU A 25 2.55 -29.32 -23.96
C GLU A 25 3.38 -29.27 -25.25
N LYS A 26 3.16 -28.25 -26.09
CA LYS A 26 3.95 -28.00 -27.31
C LYS A 26 5.27 -27.28 -27.08
N ASN A 27 5.69 -27.06 -25.82
CA ASN A 27 6.91 -26.34 -25.46
C ASN A 27 7.01 -24.89 -26.00
N GLN A 28 5.89 -24.29 -26.40
CA GLN A 28 5.83 -22.89 -26.83
C GLN A 28 5.83 -21.94 -25.63
N LEU A 29 5.34 -22.42 -24.49
CA LEU A 29 5.46 -21.76 -23.20
C LEU A 29 6.25 -22.66 -22.25
N ARG A 30 7.03 -22.07 -21.34
CA ARG A 30 7.76 -22.81 -20.30
C ARG A 30 6.99 -22.75 -18.98
N GLY A 31 6.84 -23.90 -18.32
CA GLY A 31 6.18 -24.00 -17.02
C GLY A 31 6.46 -25.32 -16.31
N THR A 32 6.06 -25.41 -15.05
CA THR A 32 6.20 -26.58 -14.18
C THR A 32 4.87 -26.90 -13.54
N GLN A 33 4.56 -28.19 -13.34
CA GLN A 33 3.41 -28.59 -12.53
C GLN A 33 3.77 -28.49 -11.05
N SER A 34 2.91 -27.85 -10.27
CA SER A 34 3.05 -27.76 -8.82
C SER A 34 1.71 -28.02 -8.14
N PRO A 35 1.70 -28.64 -6.95
CA PRO A 35 0.46 -28.83 -6.20
C PRO A 35 -0.12 -27.48 -5.77
N ASN A 36 -1.43 -27.30 -5.95
CA ASN A 36 -2.19 -26.20 -5.37
C ASN A 36 -2.49 -26.47 -3.88
N ALA A 37 -3.05 -25.50 -3.16
CA ALA A 37 -3.46 -25.62 -1.76
C ALA A 37 -4.39 -26.82 -1.48
N PHE A 38 -5.09 -27.32 -2.50
CA PHE A 38 -5.96 -28.49 -2.45
C PHE A 38 -5.29 -29.80 -2.90
N GLY A 39 -3.96 -29.83 -3.06
CA GLY A 39 -3.19 -31.02 -3.46
C GLY A 39 -3.30 -31.44 -4.93
N LYS A 40 -4.11 -30.74 -5.74
CA LYS A 40 -4.22 -31.00 -7.19
C LYS A 40 -3.04 -30.38 -7.94
N GLN A 41 -2.48 -31.12 -8.90
CA GLN A 41 -1.39 -30.63 -9.75
C GLN A 41 -1.92 -29.57 -10.72
N GLU A 42 -1.39 -28.36 -10.61
CA GLU A 42 -1.71 -27.25 -11.51
C GLU A 42 -0.45 -26.77 -12.22
N TRP A 43 -0.60 -26.43 -13.50
CA TRP A 43 0.46 -25.82 -14.29
C TRP A 43 0.76 -24.41 -13.78
N ARG A 44 2.04 -24.12 -13.56
CA ARG A 44 2.56 -22.78 -13.29
C ARG A 44 3.52 -22.37 -14.40
N VAL A 45 3.29 -21.20 -14.97
CA VAL A 45 3.99 -20.71 -16.17
C VAL A 45 5.03 -19.68 -15.79
N TYR A 46 6.19 -19.71 -16.45
CA TYR A 46 7.19 -18.67 -16.30
C TYR A 46 6.78 -17.41 -17.08
N PRO A 47 6.86 -16.21 -16.48
CA PRO A 47 6.48 -14.97 -17.16
C PRO A 47 7.37 -14.73 -18.39
N THR A 48 6.75 -14.61 -19.57
CA THR A 48 7.39 -14.11 -20.80
C THR A 48 7.04 -12.63 -20.99
N LYS A 49 7.78 -11.93 -21.87
CA LYS A 49 7.55 -10.49 -22.14
C LYS A 49 6.09 -10.21 -22.54
N GLU A 50 5.52 -11.04 -23.40
CA GLU A 50 4.11 -10.95 -23.83
C GLU A 50 3.12 -11.10 -22.66
N ILE A 51 3.36 -12.05 -21.75
CA ILE A 51 2.49 -12.29 -20.59
C ILE A 51 2.55 -11.11 -19.62
N VAL A 52 3.74 -10.53 -19.41
CA VAL A 52 3.92 -9.38 -18.51
C VAL A 52 3.29 -8.12 -19.08
N GLU A 53 3.41 -7.88 -20.39
CA GLU A 53 2.77 -6.76 -21.08
C GLU A 53 1.24 -6.90 -21.11
N GLY A 54 0.74 -8.10 -21.39
CA GLY A 54 -0.69 -8.41 -21.35
C GLY A 54 -1.30 -8.24 -19.95
N LEU A 55 -0.58 -8.65 -18.91
CA LEU A 55 -1.04 -8.46 -17.53
C LEU A 55 -1.09 -6.97 -17.14
N LYS A 56 -0.13 -6.15 -17.63
CA LYS A 56 -0.13 -4.70 -17.43
C LYS A 56 -1.26 -4.00 -18.19
N ARG A 57 -1.57 -4.45 -19.40
CA ARG A 57 -2.69 -3.94 -20.20
C ARG A 57 -4.01 -4.19 -19.47
N ASN A 58 -4.22 -5.40 -18.97
CA ASN A 58 -5.47 -5.78 -18.32
C ASN A 58 -5.61 -5.21 -16.90
N SER A 59 -4.50 -4.97 -16.17
CA SER A 59 -4.57 -4.24 -14.90
C SER A 59 -5.02 -2.79 -15.08
N GLY A 60 -4.62 -2.14 -16.17
CA GLY A 60 -5.07 -0.77 -16.49
C GLY A 60 -6.56 -0.70 -16.85
N THR A 61 -7.07 -1.71 -17.57
CA THR A 61 -8.50 -1.79 -17.94
C THR A 61 -9.41 -2.12 -16.75
N VAL A 62 -8.93 -2.89 -15.77
CA VAL A 62 -9.70 -3.20 -14.55
C VAL A 62 -9.83 -1.99 -13.61
N GLU A 63 -8.88 -1.05 -13.60
CA GLU A 63 -9.00 0.22 -12.88
C GLU A 63 -9.96 1.22 -13.55
N GLN A 64 -10.14 1.14 -14.88
CA GLN A 64 -11.14 1.92 -15.62
C GLN A 64 -12.55 1.31 -15.50
N ALA A 65 -12.69 -0.02 -15.59
CA ALA A 65 -13.98 -0.70 -15.42
C ALA A 65 -14.53 -0.62 -13.98
N ARG A 66 -13.67 -0.46 -12.96
CA ARG A 66 -14.11 -0.19 -11.57
C ARG A 66 -14.58 1.24 -11.35
N LYS A 67 -14.20 2.20 -12.20
CA LYS A 67 -14.68 3.58 -12.15
C LYS A 67 -15.97 3.79 -12.93
N GLU A 68 -16.25 3.00 -13.96
CA GLU A 68 -17.49 3.09 -14.74
C GLU A 68 -18.62 2.18 -14.21
N ALA A 69 -18.31 1.16 -13.38
CA ALA A 69 -19.31 0.31 -12.73
C ALA A 69 -19.83 0.83 -11.37
N ILE A 70 -19.40 2.03 -10.94
CA ILE A 70 -19.91 2.72 -9.73
C ILE A 70 -20.99 3.77 -10.08
N ASP A 71 -21.20 4.07 -11.36
CA ASP A 71 -22.13 5.12 -11.83
C ASP A 71 -23.36 4.59 -12.59
N THR A 72 -23.66 3.29 -12.50
CA THR A 72 -24.87 2.68 -13.10
C THR A 72 -25.52 1.59 -12.24
N SER A 73 -25.39 1.67 -10.92
CA SER A 73 -26.19 0.87 -9.98
C SER A 73 -27.26 1.72 -9.29
N GLU A 74 -28.11 2.33 -10.10
CA GLU A 74 -29.44 2.82 -9.71
C GLU A 74 -30.41 2.38 -10.82
N PHE A 75 -30.58 1.05 -10.94
CA PHE A 75 -31.70 0.46 -11.66
C PHE A 75 -32.54 -0.27 -10.62
N ASP A 76 -33.46 0.48 -10.06
CA ASP A 76 -34.50 0.02 -9.14
C ASP A 76 -35.45 -0.88 -9.94
N PHE A 77 -35.40 -2.18 -9.67
CA PHE A 77 -36.43 -3.11 -10.14
C PHE A 77 -37.64 -2.91 -9.23
N SER A 78 -38.53 -1.99 -9.59
CA SER A 78 -39.88 -1.94 -9.03
C SER A 78 -40.66 -3.17 -9.51
N PRO A 79 -41.23 -4.00 -8.61
CA PRO A 79 -42.20 -5.02 -8.97
C PRO A 79 -43.63 -4.48 -8.74
N GLU A 80 -43.92 -3.25 -9.15
CA GLU A 80 -45.27 -2.69 -9.19
C GLU A 80 -45.75 -2.62 -10.64
N ASP A 81 -46.16 -3.77 -11.16
CA ASP A 81 -47.11 -3.90 -12.28
C ASP A 81 -47.64 -5.36 -12.29
N ILE A 82 -48.13 -5.81 -11.14
CA ILE A 82 -49.05 -6.95 -11.05
C ILE A 82 -50.36 -6.38 -10.52
N GLU A 83 -51.25 -6.06 -11.45
CA GLU A 83 -52.69 -5.84 -11.20
C GLU A 83 -53.25 -7.08 -10.48
N ILE A 84 -53.40 -6.99 -9.15
CA ILE A 84 -54.21 -7.93 -8.39
C ILE A 84 -55.62 -7.34 -8.34
N VAL A 85 -56.44 -7.91 -9.23
CA VAL A 85 -57.88 -7.72 -9.35
C VAL A 85 -58.57 -7.92 -8.00
N GLU A 86 -59.34 -6.90 -7.61
CA GLU A 86 -60.27 -6.89 -6.50
C GLU A 86 -61.31 -8.02 -6.66
N ALA A 87 -61.24 -9.02 -5.77
CA ALA A 87 -62.24 -10.07 -5.68
C ALA A 87 -63.54 -9.49 -5.12
N SER A 88 -64.41 -9.04 -6.01
CA SER A 88 -65.81 -8.71 -5.70
C SER A 88 -66.54 -9.93 -5.16
N ALA A 89 -67.22 -9.72 -4.04
CA ALA A 89 -68.09 -10.68 -3.39
C ALA A 89 -69.19 -11.15 -4.34
N ILE A 90 -69.40 -12.47 -4.30
CA ILE A 90 -70.41 -13.22 -5.04
C ILE A 90 -71.79 -12.77 -4.55
N HIS A 91 -72.54 -12.14 -5.45
CA HIS A 91 -73.96 -11.84 -5.34
C HIS A 91 -74.72 -12.85 -6.22
N GLU A 92 -75.23 -13.90 -5.58
CA GLU A 92 -76.36 -14.71 -6.05
C GLU A 92 -77.49 -14.42 -5.04
N GLY A 93 -78.73 -14.09 -5.37
CA GLY A 93 -79.52 -14.41 -6.54
C GLY A 93 -80.82 -15.05 -6.02
N SER A 94 -81.94 -14.33 -6.17
CA SER A 94 -83.35 -14.78 -6.21
C SER A 94 -84.25 -13.69 -5.60
N THR A 95 -84.85 -12.78 -6.39
CA THR A 95 -86.16 -12.94 -7.05
C THR A 95 -87.24 -13.51 -6.13
N GLU A 96 -88.17 -12.66 -5.68
CA GLU A 96 -89.52 -12.64 -6.24
C GLU A 96 -90.36 -11.47 -5.69
N THR A 97 -91.10 -10.88 -6.61
CA THR A 97 -92.06 -9.80 -6.50
C THR A 97 -93.47 -10.37 -6.30
N SER A 98 -94.33 -9.74 -5.48
CA SER A 98 -95.79 -9.55 -5.63
C SER A 98 -96.34 -9.00 -4.28
N SER A 99 -96.92 -7.82 -4.17
CA SER A 99 -98.23 -7.34 -4.67
C SER A 99 -99.45 -8.10 -4.12
N GLU A 100 -100.13 -7.51 -3.12
CA GLU A 100 -101.58 -7.53 -2.80
C GLU A 100 -101.72 -6.80 -1.44
N ARG A 101 -102.37 -5.66 -1.23
CA ARG A 101 -103.70 -5.08 -1.54
C ARG A 101 -104.88 -5.70 -0.76
N ASN A 102 -105.58 -4.80 -0.06
CA ASN A 102 -106.92 -4.88 0.57
C ASN A 102 -106.98 -5.60 1.93
N GLN A 103 -107.85 -5.28 2.89
CA GLN A 103 -108.78 -4.18 3.19
C GLN A 103 -109.34 -4.50 4.59
N ASP A 104 -109.86 -3.46 5.24
CA ASP A 104 -111.07 -3.46 6.07
C ASP A 104 -111.12 -3.98 7.52
N GLY A 105 -111.88 -3.19 8.30
CA GLY A 105 -112.76 -3.67 9.37
C GLY A 105 -112.26 -3.38 10.78
N SER A 106 -112.32 -2.14 11.28
CA SER A 106 -113.51 -1.55 11.95
C SER A 106 -113.96 -2.27 13.22
N THR A 107 -113.98 -1.55 14.33
CA THR A 107 -115.19 -1.20 15.13
C THR A 107 -114.70 -0.42 16.35
N GLU A 108 -114.84 0.90 16.35
CA GLU A 108 -116.00 1.68 16.82
C GLU A 108 -116.22 1.67 18.33
N ALA A 109 -116.20 2.89 18.87
CA ALA A 109 -116.67 3.28 20.17
C ALA A 109 -118.20 3.21 20.24
N THR A 110 -118.74 2.85 21.39
CA THR A 110 -120.05 3.34 21.86
C THR A 110 -120.02 3.55 23.36
N GLU A 111 -120.71 4.61 23.74
CA GLU A 111 -120.86 5.18 25.08
C GLU A 111 -121.96 4.48 25.91
N GLU A 112 -121.85 4.69 27.22
CA GLU A 112 -122.91 5.05 28.17
C GLU A 112 -123.81 4.02 28.93
N LEU A 113 -123.93 4.35 30.23
CA LEU A 113 -124.95 4.10 31.25
C LEU A 113 -125.10 2.72 31.98
N THR A 114 -124.66 2.77 33.25
CA THR A 114 -125.30 2.26 34.49
C THR A 114 -126.34 1.13 34.41
N SER A 115 -126.04 -0.02 35.02
CA SER A 115 -127.01 -0.77 35.83
C SER A 115 -126.32 -1.87 36.66
N ALA A 116 -126.44 -1.78 37.98
CA ALA A 116 -125.91 -2.77 38.92
C ALA A 116 -126.66 -4.10 38.82
N TYR A 117 -126.00 -5.18 38.35
CA TYR A 117 -126.45 -6.56 38.58
C TYR A 117 -125.28 -7.55 38.63
N ARG A 118 -124.84 -7.83 39.86
CA ARG A 118 -124.43 -9.11 40.45
C ARG A 118 -123.64 -10.14 39.60
N GLU A 119 -122.39 -10.34 40.02
CA GLU A 119 -121.38 -11.31 39.54
C GLU A 119 -121.85 -12.78 39.43
N PRO A 120 -121.58 -13.45 38.29
CA PRO A 120 -121.51 -14.91 38.16
C PRO A 120 -120.10 -15.43 38.54
N PRO A 121 -119.96 -16.71 38.94
CA PRO A 121 -118.73 -17.24 39.55
C PRO A 121 -117.51 -17.13 38.62
N ASP A 122 -116.42 -16.66 39.21
CA ASP A 122 -115.22 -16.13 38.59
C ASP A 122 -114.25 -17.22 38.08
N TRP A 123 -114.77 -18.21 37.36
CA TRP A 123 -113.95 -19.31 36.82
C TRP A 123 -112.90 -18.82 35.81
N GLN A 124 -113.15 -17.68 35.16
CA GLN A 124 -112.23 -17.08 34.21
C GLN A 124 -111.01 -16.47 34.91
N THR A 125 -111.15 -15.88 36.09
CA THR A 125 -109.97 -15.37 36.83
C THR A 125 -109.19 -16.52 37.43
N MET A 126 -109.85 -17.55 37.98
CA MET A 126 -109.17 -18.76 38.49
C MET A 126 -108.43 -19.51 37.37
N ALA A 127 -109.00 -19.62 36.17
CA ALA A 127 -108.33 -20.17 35.00
C ALA A 127 -107.16 -19.30 34.53
N ARG A 128 -107.30 -17.96 34.61
CA ARG A 128 -106.20 -17.03 34.31
C ARG A 128 -105.09 -17.07 35.35
N GLU A 129 -105.40 -17.25 36.62
CA GLU A 129 -104.42 -17.35 37.71
C GLU A 129 -103.67 -18.68 37.68
N THR A 130 -104.37 -19.79 37.44
CA THR A 130 -103.72 -21.10 37.22
C THR A 130 -102.86 -21.07 35.96
N ALA A 131 -103.34 -20.50 34.85
CA ALA A 131 -102.53 -20.29 33.65
C ALA A 131 -101.33 -19.36 33.89
N LYS A 132 -101.48 -18.30 34.69
CA LYS A 132 -100.36 -17.44 35.12
C LYS A 132 -99.35 -18.18 35.97
N SER A 133 -99.78 -19.01 36.91
CA SER A 133 -98.87 -19.79 37.76
C SER A 133 -98.09 -20.84 36.95
N MET A 134 -98.76 -21.56 36.04
CA MET A 134 -98.10 -22.49 35.12
C MET A 134 -97.18 -21.75 34.13
N ALA A 135 -97.60 -20.59 33.64
CA ALA A 135 -96.75 -19.75 32.78
C ALA A 135 -95.54 -19.22 33.56
N GLU A 136 -95.68 -18.79 34.81
CA GLU A 136 -94.54 -18.36 35.64
C GLU A 136 -93.58 -19.51 35.95
N GLU A 137 -94.10 -20.71 36.23
CA GLU A 137 -93.28 -21.90 36.52
C GLU A 137 -92.48 -22.38 35.28
N LEU A 138 -93.03 -22.18 34.07
CA LEU A 138 -92.36 -22.52 32.81
C LEU A 138 -91.49 -21.37 32.25
N VAL A 139 -91.91 -20.12 32.39
CA VAL A 139 -91.21 -18.94 31.81
C VAL A 139 -90.07 -18.47 32.69
N ARG A 140 -90.13 -18.64 34.02
CA ARG A 140 -89.03 -18.26 34.93
C ARG A 140 -87.73 -19.02 34.64
N PRO A 141 -87.69 -20.37 34.53
CA PRO A 141 -86.46 -21.09 34.19
C PRO A 141 -85.96 -20.77 32.78
N LEU A 142 -86.86 -20.54 31.81
CA LEU A 142 -86.47 -20.07 30.47
C LEU A 142 -85.82 -18.67 30.53
N GLY A 143 -86.37 -17.77 31.35
CA GLY A 143 -85.79 -16.45 31.59
C GLY A 143 -84.42 -16.50 32.28
N GLU A 144 -84.21 -17.43 33.21
CA GLU A 144 -82.91 -17.68 33.84
C GLU A 144 -81.88 -18.26 32.86
N ILE A 145 -82.28 -19.21 32.01
CA ILE A 145 -81.41 -19.76 30.94
C ILE A 145 -81.03 -18.67 29.94
N ILE A 146 -81.99 -17.81 29.54
CA ILE A 146 -81.70 -16.69 28.63
C ILE A 146 -80.71 -15.71 29.27
N LYS A 147 -80.85 -15.41 30.58
CA LYS A 147 -79.88 -14.57 31.30
C LYS A 147 -78.50 -15.22 31.37
N GLN A 148 -78.42 -16.51 31.69
CA GLN A 148 -77.15 -17.24 31.70
C GLN A 148 -76.49 -17.26 30.32
N GLN A 149 -77.28 -17.46 29.25
CA GLN A 149 -76.77 -17.40 27.88
C GLN A 149 -76.30 -15.98 27.51
N GLN A 150 -77.00 -14.94 27.96
CA GLN A 150 -76.59 -13.54 27.78
C GLN A 150 -75.28 -13.23 28.51
N GLU A 151 -75.14 -13.67 29.76
CA GLU A 151 -73.91 -13.52 30.55
C GLU A 151 -72.74 -14.27 29.89
N GLN A 152 -72.93 -15.51 29.45
CA GLN A 152 -71.90 -16.26 28.72
C GLN A 152 -71.47 -15.58 27.41
N LEU A 153 -72.42 -15.02 26.64
CA LEU A 153 -72.10 -14.26 25.44
C LEU A 153 -71.33 -12.98 25.78
N ALA A 154 -71.68 -12.29 26.87
CA ALA A 154 -70.95 -11.11 27.34
C ALA A 154 -69.52 -11.46 27.76
N GLU A 155 -69.34 -12.53 28.55
CA GLU A 155 -68.01 -13.01 28.94
C GLU A 155 -67.14 -13.40 27.73
N GLN A 156 -67.73 -14.07 26.73
CA GLN A 156 -67.04 -14.39 25.48
C GLN A 156 -66.65 -13.12 24.71
N GLN A 157 -67.52 -12.13 24.65
CA GLN A 157 -67.21 -10.84 24.01
C GLN A 157 -66.07 -10.11 24.73
N GLU A 158 -66.06 -10.10 26.07
CA GLU A 158 -64.96 -9.51 26.84
C GLU A 158 -63.63 -10.23 26.59
N GLN A 159 -63.63 -11.56 26.51
CA GLN A 159 -62.44 -12.34 26.17
C GLN A 159 -61.93 -12.03 24.76
N LEU A 160 -62.82 -11.87 23.77
CA LEU A 160 -62.42 -11.48 22.42
C LEU A 160 -61.76 -10.09 22.42
N ILE A 161 -62.35 -9.11 23.12
CA ILE A 161 -61.77 -7.76 23.24
C ILE A 161 -60.38 -7.81 23.87
N GLN A 162 -60.18 -8.59 24.93
CA GLN A 162 -58.86 -8.74 25.57
C GLN A 162 -57.84 -9.38 24.62
N ARG A 163 -58.26 -10.38 23.84
CA ARG A 163 -57.40 -11.03 22.85
C ARG A 163 -57.02 -10.07 21.74
N ASP A 164 -57.96 -9.26 21.24
CA ASP A 164 -57.71 -8.28 20.19
C ASP A 164 -56.72 -7.21 20.66
N LEU A 165 -56.85 -6.70 21.88
CA LEU A 165 -55.89 -5.77 22.47
C LEU A 165 -54.47 -6.37 22.56
N LEU A 166 -54.35 -7.64 22.94
CA LEU A 166 -53.06 -8.33 23.02
C LEU A 166 -52.47 -8.57 21.62
N ILE A 167 -53.30 -8.90 20.63
CA ILE A 167 -52.89 -9.03 19.23
C ILE A 167 -52.41 -7.68 18.70
N GLU A 168 -53.10 -6.58 19.00
CA GLU A 168 -52.68 -5.24 18.63
C GLU A 168 -51.32 -4.87 19.22
N ASP A 169 -51.09 -5.14 20.51
CA ASP A 169 -49.81 -4.86 21.15
C ASP A 169 -48.67 -5.69 20.53
N LYS A 170 -48.91 -6.99 20.30
CA LYS A 170 -47.94 -7.85 19.59
C LYS A 170 -47.70 -7.36 18.17
N ASN A 171 -48.73 -6.94 17.45
CA ASN A 171 -48.60 -6.40 16.10
C ASN A 171 -47.80 -5.09 16.09
N ARG A 172 -47.95 -4.23 17.11
CA ARG A 172 -47.11 -3.04 17.28
C ARG A 172 -45.65 -3.42 17.51
N GLN A 173 -45.37 -4.38 18.39
CA GLN A 173 -44.01 -4.87 18.63
C GLN A 173 -43.39 -5.50 17.37
N LEU A 174 -44.15 -6.33 16.65
CA LEU A 174 -43.70 -6.95 15.39
C LEU A 174 -43.38 -5.90 14.32
N LYS A 175 -44.16 -4.81 14.24
CA LYS A 175 -43.88 -3.69 13.33
C LYS A 175 -42.60 -2.93 13.67
N LEU A 176 -42.18 -2.92 14.94
CA LEU A 176 -40.95 -2.23 15.39
C LEU A 176 -39.69 -3.10 15.23
N LEU A 177 -39.81 -4.42 15.16
CA LEU A 177 -38.66 -5.32 15.01
C LEU A 177 -37.76 -4.98 13.80
N PRO A 178 -38.28 -4.68 12.60
CA PRO A 178 -37.47 -4.29 11.47
C PRO A 178 -36.67 -3.02 11.72
N ASP A 179 -37.22 -2.05 12.45
CA ASP A 179 -36.54 -0.79 12.75
C ASP A 179 -35.40 -1.01 13.75
N PHE A 180 -35.61 -1.82 14.80
CA PHE A 180 -34.53 -2.22 15.70
C PHE A 180 -33.44 -3.03 14.99
N GLN A 181 -33.81 -3.90 14.05
CA GLN A 181 -32.83 -4.62 13.24
C GLN A 181 -32.02 -3.67 12.36
N LYS A 182 -32.68 -2.70 11.71
CA LYS A 182 -32.00 -1.67 10.91
C LYS A 182 -31.06 -0.83 11.76
N GLU A 183 -31.48 -0.38 12.94
CA GLU A 183 -30.63 0.38 13.85
C GLU A 183 -29.44 -0.44 14.35
N ALA A 184 -29.65 -1.72 14.70
CA ALA A 184 -28.58 -2.63 15.10
C ALA A 184 -27.57 -2.87 13.94
N GLU A 185 -28.05 -3.02 12.72
CA GLU A 185 -27.18 -3.16 11.55
C GLU A 185 -26.43 -1.86 11.22
N GLN A 186 -27.07 -0.70 11.36
CA GLN A 186 -26.42 0.60 11.16
C GLN A 186 -25.33 0.84 12.21
N THR A 187 -25.63 0.59 13.48
CA THR A 187 -24.65 0.72 14.57
C THR A 187 -23.49 -0.26 14.38
N ARG A 188 -23.74 -1.49 13.93
CA ARG A 188 -22.69 -2.45 13.57
C ARG A 188 -21.82 -1.95 12.43
N LYS A 189 -22.43 -1.47 11.33
CA LYS A 189 -21.70 -0.91 10.18
C LYS A 189 -20.86 0.31 10.57
N GLN A 190 -21.38 1.19 11.44
CA GLN A 190 -20.65 2.34 11.97
C GLN A 190 -19.50 1.93 12.88
N ALA A 191 -19.64 0.87 13.67
CA ALA A 191 -18.55 0.32 14.47
C ALA A 191 -17.46 -0.28 13.57
N GLU A 192 -17.84 -1.10 12.59
CA GLU A 192 -16.92 -1.69 11.60
C GLU A 192 -16.16 -0.59 10.83
N SER A 193 -16.82 0.49 10.41
CA SER A 193 -16.14 1.59 9.70
C SER A 193 -15.14 2.32 10.60
N LYS A 194 -15.52 2.60 11.86
CA LYS A 194 -14.62 3.23 12.85
C LYS A 194 -13.43 2.33 13.19
N GLU A 195 -13.61 1.02 13.27
CA GLU A 195 -12.52 0.07 13.48
C GLU A 195 -11.55 0.07 12.29
N LEU A 196 -12.06 0.08 11.06
CA LEU A 196 -11.22 0.17 9.85
C LEU A 196 -10.45 1.49 9.80
N GLU A 197 -11.08 2.61 10.15
CA GLU A 197 -10.41 3.91 10.29
C GLU A 197 -9.31 3.88 11.37
N ALA A 198 -9.59 3.28 12.53
CA ALA A 198 -8.61 3.14 13.60
C ALA A 198 -7.41 2.26 13.17
N ILE A 199 -7.66 1.16 12.44
CA ILE A 199 -6.60 0.30 11.88
C ILE A 199 -5.78 1.08 10.84
N ALA A 200 -6.42 1.85 9.96
CA ALA A 200 -5.74 2.66 8.96
C ALA A 200 -4.85 3.73 9.61
N LEU A 201 -5.36 4.43 10.63
CA LEU A 201 -4.60 5.42 11.39
C LEU A 201 -3.45 4.78 12.18
N ALA A 202 -3.68 3.63 12.82
CA ALA A 202 -2.63 2.89 13.52
C ALA A 202 -1.49 2.49 12.56
N LYS A 203 -1.84 2.01 11.35
CA LYS A 203 -0.87 1.68 10.31
C LYS A 203 -0.11 2.91 9.81
N GLN A 204 -0.78 4.06 9.68
CA GLN A 204 -0.12 5.32 9.31
C GLN A 204 0.87 5.78 10.39
N ILE A 205 0.51 5.64 11.67
CA ILE A 205 1.39 5.94 12.81
C ILE A 205 2.59 5.00 12.83
N GLU A 206 2.40 3.71 12.58
CA GLU A 206 3.48 2.74 12.49
C GLU A 206 4.46 3.08 11.36
N ALA A 207 3.96 3.37 10.16
CA ALA A 207 4.79 3.81 9.04
C ALA A 207 5.56 5.12 9.33
N MET A 208 4.93 6.08 10.03
CA MET A 208 5.61 7.30 10.48
C MET A 208 6.73 7.00 11.47
N LYS A 209 6.49 6.10 12.44
CA LYS A 209 7.50 5.69 13.43
C LYS A 209 8.67 4.93 12.78
N GLU A 210 8.40 4.11 11.78
CA GLU A 210 9.46 3.44 11.00
C GLU A 210 10.34 4.47 10.27
N LEU A 211 9.74 5.46 9.61
CA LEU A 211 10.49 6.55 8.97
C LEU A 211 11.28 7.40 9.98
N GLU A 212 10.71 7.70 11.15
CA GLU A 212 11.41 8.38 12.24
C GLU A 212 12.60 7.56 12.75
N HIS A 213 12.46 6.23 12.84
CA HIS A 213 13.55 5.35 13.24
C HIS A 213 14.65 5.29 12.17
N GLU A 214 14.30 5.15 10.89
CA GLU A 214 15.26 5.16 9.77
C GLU A 214 16.03 6.50 9.71
N THR A 215 15.31 7.62 9.83
CA THR A 215 15.95 8.94 9.86
C THR A 215 16.82 9.13 11.10
N ALA A 216 16.42 8.63 12.27
CA ALA A 216 17.25 8.66 13.47
C ALA A 216 18.54 7.83 13.31
N LEU A 217 18.48 6.66 12.67
CA LEU A 217 19.66 5.86 12.35
C LEU A 217 20.60 6.59 11.39
N GLU A 218 20.07 7.22 10.35
CA GLU A 218 20.89 7.96 9.39
C GLU A 218 21.53 9.20 10.04
N VAL A 219 20.80 9.91 10.90
CA VAL A 219 21.36 11.01 11.70
C VAL A 219 22.49 10.51 12.62
N GLN A 220 22.32 9.36 13.29
CA GLN A 220 23.40 8.77 14.09
C GLN A 220 24.61 8.39 13.23
N ARG A 221 24.40 7.85 12.04
CA ARG A 221 25.46 7.53 11.09
C ARG A 221 26.21 8.78 10.65
N LEU A 222 25.50 9.83 10.28
CA LEU A 222 26.08 11.12 9.89
C LEU A 222 26.86 11.74 11.06
N MET A 223 26.33 11.69 12.29
CA MET A 223 27.07 12.15 13.47
C MET A 223 28.36 11.36 13.72
N ARG A 224 28.37 10.04 13.51
CA ARG A 224 29.62 9.24 13.61
C ARG A 224 30.61 9.64 12.53
N LEU A 225 30.15 9.82 11.29
CA LEU A 225 31.02 10.26 10.20
C LEU A 225 31.62 11.64 10.50
N GLU A 226 30.80 12.58 10.97
CA GLU A 226 31.22 13.94 11.32
C GLU A 226 32.18 13.99 12.52
N LYS A 227 31.94 13.20 13.56
CA LYS A 227 32.75 13.24 14.80
C LYS A 227 34.00 12.37 14.76
N GLU A 228 33.96 11.27 14.04
CA GLU A 228 35.06 10.29 14.04
C GLU A 228 35.82 10.31 12.72
N THR A 229 35.13 10.18 11.59
CA THR A 229 35.82 9.97 10.32
C THR A 229 36.42 11.24 9.73
N LEU A 230 35.69 12.35 9.72
CA LEU A 230 36.20 13.61 9.18
C LEU A 230 37.42 14.12 9.97
N PRO A 231 37.41 14.18 11.31
CA PRO A 231 38.54 14.71 12.06
C PRO A 231 39.77 13.80 11.96
N ASN A 232 39.58 12.49 11.84
CA ASN A 232 40.69 11.57 11.62
C ASN A 232 41.32 11.75 10.24
N LEU A 233 40.50 11.92 9.19
CA LEU A 233 41.00 12.20 7.85
C LEU A 233 41.71 13.56 7.77
N GLU A 234 41.17 14.60 8.42
CA GLU A 234 41.81 15.91 8.52
C GLU A 234 43.17 15.82 9.21
N LYS A 235 43.25 15.13 10.36
CA LYS A 235 44.52 14.90 11.07
C LYS A 235 45.53 14.14 10.21
N HIS A 236 45.11 13.09 9.51
CA HIS A 236 46.00 12.35 8.62
C HIS A 236 46.51 13.22 7.46
N LEU A 237 45.63 14.02 6.86
CA LEU A 237 46.01 14.93 5.78
C LEU A 237 46.99 16.02 6.27
N GLU A 238 46.79 16.53 7.47
CA GLU A 238 47.67 17.52 8.09
C GLU A 238 49.05 16.92 8.46
N GLN A 239 49.07 15.68 8.98
CA GLN A 239 50.30 14.93 9.19
C GLN A 239 51.06 14.70 7.88
N GLU A 240 50.39 14.24 6.81
CA GLU A 240 51.05 14.08 5.51
C GLU A 240 51.62 15.39 4.96
N ARG A 241 50.92 16.51 5.18
CA ARG A 241 51.42 17.83 4.77
C ARG A 241 52.69 18.20 5.53
N LEU A 242 52.70 18.01 6.86
CA LEU A 242 53.87 18.25 7.70
C LEU A 242 55.05 17.36 7.30
N ASP A 243 54.81 16.08 7.03
CA ASP A 243 55.87 15.15 6.63
C ASP A 243 56.44 15.51 5.25
N LYS A 244 55.58 15.91 4.29
CA LYS A 244 56.04 16.42 2.99
C LYS A 244 56.81 17.73 3.13
N GLU A 245 56.39 18.64 4.00
CA GLU A 245 57.10 19.89 4.26
C GLU A 245 58.48 19.64 4.86
N ARG A 246 58.59 18.71 5.82
CA ARG A 246 59.88 18.27 6.37
C ARG A 246 60.78 17.65 5.30
N ALA A 247 60.26 16.71 4.50
CA ALA A 247 61.03 16.10 3.41
C ALA A 247 61.48 17.13 2.37
N LEU A 248 60.66 18.14 2.06
CA LEU A 248 61.04 19.24 1.19
C LEU A 248 62.13 20.12 1.81
N ALA A 249 62.06 20.39 3.12
CA ALA A 249 63.09 21.15 3.82
C ALA A 249 64.43 20.39 3.85
N GLU A 250 64.40 19.08 4.12
CA GLU A 250 65.57 18.20 4.07
C GLU A 250 66.18 18.14 2.66
N ALA A 251 65.36 17.95 1.62
CA ALA A 251 65.82 17.96 0.23
C ALA A 251 66.43 19.30 -0.16
N LYS A 252 65.85 20.43 0.26
CA LYS A 252 66.42 21.76 0.04
C LYS A 252 67.77 21.93 0.73
N SER A 253 67.92 21.44 1.97
CA SER A 253 69.21 21.44 2.67
C SER A 253 70.26 20.62 1.93
N GLN A 254 69.90 19.40 1.50
CA GLN A 254 70.81 18.54 0.74
C GLN A 254 71.22 19.17 -0.60
N ILE A 255 70.30 19.82 -1.31
CA ILE A 255 70.63 20.56 -2.54
C ILE A 255 71.63 21.68 -2.24
N ALA A 256 71.41 22.46 -1.17
CA ALA A 256 72.35 23.52 -0.78
C ALA A 256 73.74 22.98 -0.44
N ASP A 257 73.83 21.86 0.27
CA ASP A 257 75.10 21.21 0.60
C ASP A 257 75.82 20.69 -0.66
N ILE A 258 75.07 20.08 -1.59
CA ILE A 258 75.60 19.62 -2.88
C ILE A 258 76.10 20.82 -3.71
N GLU A 259 75.36 21.92 -3.77
CA GLU A 259 75.77 23.12 -4.47
C GLU A 259 77.05 23.73 -3.90
N LEU A 260 77.21 23.75 -2.58
CA LEU A 260 78.44 24.18 -1.91
C LEU A 260 79.61 23.24 -2.25
N SER A 261 79.41 21.93 -2.14
CA SER A 261 80.44 20.94 -2.49
C SER A 261 80.87 21.04 -3.96
N LYS A 262 79.92 21.32 -4.86
CA LYS A 262 80.17 21.52 -6.29
C LYS A 262 81.01 22.77 -6.52
N LYS A 263 80.70 23.89 -5.87
CA LYS A 263 81.51 25.11 -5.95
C LYS A 263 82.94 24.87 -5.49
N HIS A 264 83.14 24.21 -4.34
CA HIS A 264 84.49 23.88 -3.87
C HIS A 264 85.24 22.94 -4.82
N ALA A 265 84.55 21.97 -5.43
CA ALA A 265 85.15 21.09 -6.43
C ALA A 265 85.52 21.85 -7.72
N GLU A 266 84.71 22.83 -8.15
CA GLU A 266 85.01 23.71 -9.29
C GLU A 266 86.19 24.64 -8.99
N GLU A 267 86.26 25.23 -7.81
CA GLU A 267 87.39 26.05 -7.34
C GLU A 267 88.69 25.24 -7.32
N ALA A 268 88.68 24.05 -6.71
CA ALA A 268 89.84 23.15 -6.68
C ALA A 268 90.28 22.71 -8.09
N ARG A 269 89.33 22.47 -9.00
CA ARG A 269 89.64 22.19 -10.42
C ARG A 269 90.31 23.39 -11.09
N ALA A 270 89.81 24.60 -10.87
CA ALA A 270 90.39 25.81 -11.45
C ALA A 270 91.81 26.10 -10.91
N GLU A 271 92.05 25.85 -9.61
CA GLU A 271 93.39 25.96 -9.01
C GLU A 271 94.36 24.94 -9.60
N LEU A 272 93.92 23.68 -9.74
CA LEU A 272 94.73 22.63 -10.34
C LEU A 272 95.04 22.95 -11.81
N GLU A 273 94.05 23.43 -12.58
CA GLU A 273 94.25 23.86 -13.96
C GLU A 273 95.27 25.01 -14.07
N LYS A 274 95.20 26.01 -13.19
CA LYS A 274 96.21 27.08 -13.11
C LYS A 274 97.60 26.52 -12.80
N SER A 275 97.71 25.62 -11.82
CA SER A 275 98.99 24.99 -11.47
C SER A 275 99.58 24.19 -12.62
N LEU A 276 98.75 23.45 -13.37
CA LEU A 276 99.18 22.71 -14.55
C LEU A 276 99.64 23.64 -15.67
N LEU A 277 98.94 24.74 -15.92
CA LEU A 277 99.35 25.73 -16.92
C LEU A 277 100.70 26.37 -16.58
N LEU A 278 100.94 26.69 -15.31
CA LEU A 278 102.23 27.20 -14.84
C LEU A 278 103.34 26.16 -15.02
N GLU A 279 103.08 24.90 -14.67
CA GLU A 279 104.07 23.82 -14.85
C GLU A 279 104.37 23.55 -16.33
N ILE A 280 103.35 23.57 -17.20
CA ILE A 280 103.55 23.48 -18.65
C ILE A 280 104.40 24.65 -19.16
N ALA A 281 104.18 25.87 -18.66
CA ALA A 281 104.98 27.03 -19.04
C ALA A 281 106.44 26.86 -18.61
N ARG A 282 106.69 26.43 -17.37
CA ARG A 282 108.02 26.13 -16.85
C ARG A 282 108.73 25.04 -17.66
N LEU A 283 108.06 23.93 -17.94
CA LEU A 283 108.64 22.84 -18.74
C LEU A 283 108.95 23.26 -20.17
N LYS A 284 108.19 24.20 -20.75
CA LYS A 284 108.51 24.78 -22.05
C LYS A 284 109.77 25.64 -21.98
N GLU A 285 109.90 26.48 -20.95
CA GLU A 285 111.10 27.28 -20.72
C GLU A 285 112.34 26.39 -20.52
N ASP A 286 112.26 25.40 -19.63
CA ASP A 286 113.33 24.42 -19.40
C ASP A 286 113.71 23.68 -20.70
N LYS A 287 112.71 23.30 -21.52
CA LYS A 287 112.94 22.66 -22.82
C LYS A 287 113.62 23.61 -23.81
N GLU A 288 113.24 24.88 -23.83
CA GLU A 288 113.88 25.90 -24.66
C GLU A 288 115.33 26.14 -24.21
N GLU A 289 115.58 26.24 -22.91
CA GLU A 289 116.94 26.33 -22.35
C GLU A 289 117.79 25.12 -22.69
N GLN A 290 117.26 23.91 -22.53
CA GLN A 290 117.96 22.68 -22.94
C GLN A 290 118.24 22.68 -24.44
N SER A 291 117.28 23.10 -25.27
CA SER A 291 117.47 23.18 -26.72
C SER A 291 118.57 24.18 -27.10
N LYS A 292 118.63 25.35 -26.42
CA LYS A 292 119.70 26.34 -26.57
C LYS A 292 121.04 25.77 -26.13
N ALA A 293 121.11 25.14 -24.95
CA ALA A 293 122.34 24.54 -24.46
C ALA A 293 122.86 23.41 -25.38
N VAL A 294 121.96 22.62 -25.97
CA VAL A 294 122.31 21.62 -26.99
C VAL A 294 122.81 22.31 -28.27
N GLN A 295 122.13 23.36 -28.73
CA GLN A 295 122.54 24.15 -29.89
C GLN A 295 123.93 24.79 -29.69
N ASP A 296 124.19 25.36 -28.51
CA ASP A 296 125.49 25.92 -28.13
C ASP A 296 126.58 24.84 -28.10
N LYS A 297 126.30 23.66 -27.53
CA LYS A 297 127.22 22.52 -27.59
C LYS A 297 127.52 22.09 -29.02
N PHE A 298 126.50 22.07 -29.90
CA PHE A 298 126.70 21.81 -31.31
C PHE A 298 127.60 22.87 -31.95
N LEU A 299 127.37 24.16 -31.71
CA LEU A 299 128.23 25.24 -32.21
C LEU A 299 129.68 25.09 -31.75
N VAL A 300 129.92 24.79 -30.47
CA VAL A 300 131.26 24.54 -29.91
C VAL A 300 131.92 23.33 -30.55
N LEU A 301 131.18 22.25 -30.79
CA LEU A 301 131.68 21.06 -31.49
C LEU A 301 132.03 21.38 -32.94
N THR A 302 131.20 22.15 -33.65
CA THR A 302 131.48 22.62 -35.01
C THR A 302 132.75 23.48 -35.05
N GLU A 303 132.92 24.40 -34.10
CA GLU A 303 134.14 25.22 -34.00
C GLU A 303 135.38 24.37 -33.68
N LYS A 304 135.25 23.34 -32.84
CA LYS A 304 136.34 22.37 -32.60
C LYS A 304 136.65 21.55 -33.84
N LEU A 305 135.63 21.15 -34.60
CA LEU A 305 135.80 20.44 -35.87
C LEU A 305 136.56 21.33 -36.86
N GLU A 306 136.19 22.60 -37.01
CA GLU A 306 136.92 23.57 -37.85
C GLU A 306 138.37 23.79 -37.38
N LYS A 307 138.63 23.77 -36.07
CA LYS A 307 140.00 23.85 -35.52
C LYS A 307 140.83 22.59 -35.80
N LEU A 308 140.19 21.41 -35.86
CA LEU A 308 140.81 20.13 -36.24
C LEU A 308 140.99 19.99 -37.76
N ASP A 309 140.12 20.63 -38.54
CA ASP A 309 140.18 20.70 -40.00
C ASP A 309 141.23 21.71 -40.50
N LYS A 310 141.93 22.39 -39.57
CA LYS A 310 143.18 23.08 -39.88
C LYS A 310 144.23 22.04 -40.24
N PRO A 311 144.77 22.07 -41.46
CA PRO A 311 145.60 21.00 -41.93
C PRO A 311 146.92 20.99 -41.14
N TRP A 312 147.30 19.79 -40.70
CA TRP A 312 148.37 19.50 -39.74
C TRP A 312 149.74 20.12 -40.09
N TRP A 313 149.98 20.49 -41.35
CA TRP A 313 151.20 21.14 -41.80
C TRP A 313 151.38 22.59 -41.28
N LYS A 314 150.32 23.27 -40.83
CA LYS A 314 150.42 24.67 -40.34
C LYS A 314 150.99 24.81 -38.91
N LYS A 315 151.06 23.74 -38.10
CA LYS A 315 151.63 23.77 -36.74
C LYS A 315 153.17 23.61 -36.70
N MET A 316 153.82 23.28 -37.82
CA MET A 316 155.27 23.05 -37.91
C MET A 316 156.07 24.27 -38.41
N LEU A 317 155.45 25.42 -38.68
CA LEU A 317 156.07 26.52 -39.43
C LEU A 317 155.93 27.95 -38.84
N GLY A 318 155.61 28.10 -37.55
CA GLY A 318 155.74 29.39 -36.84
C GLY A 318 155.49 29.22 -35.34
N GLY A 319 156.33 29.69 -34.40
CA GLY A 319 157.29 30.79 -34.52
C GLY A 319 156.55 32.12 -34.50
#